data_AF-A0A133VHF2-F1
#
_entry.id   AF-A0A133VHF2-F1
#
_cell.length_a   1.000
_cell.length_b   1.000
_cell.length_c   1.000
_cell.angle_alpha   90.00
_cell.angle_beta   90.00
_cell.angle_gamma   90.00
#
_symmetry.space_group_name_H-M   'P 1'
#
loop_
_entity.id
_entity.type
_entity.pdbx_description
1 polymer ?
#
loop_
_entity_poly.entity_id
_entity_poly.type
_entity_poly.pdbx_seq_one_letter_code
_entity_poly.pdbx_strand_id
1 'polypeptide(L)'
;NVPIEGVLENMKTESSPSIKEEIKELEVPYLGMLRGVYQAPEKYEAEYWSEFGDEIYFSGDGGRKIDLEIGGQPLIEITGRMDDVLEVSGHRLGSAEIEDAVSKLDEVVEVAVVGEPHEVKGELPAVFVMIKEGIDVEAEREELEKKIVNIVRENVGPVATPGEIYFVSDVPRTESGKVIRRFLKALVRDEELGDMTTASNPQCLRELADKTNYEGPQDISF
;
A
#
# COMPACT_ATOMS: atom_id res chain seq x y z
N ASN A 1 -11.61 -1.41 10.32
CA ASN A 1 -10.56 -2.19 9.64
C ASN A 1 -10.77 -3.64 9.98
N VAL A 2 -11.23 -4.46 9.03
CA VAL A 2 -11.58 -5.86 9.28
C VAL A 2 -10.64 -6.72 8.44
N PRO A 3 -9.86 -7.64 9.03
CA PRO A 3 -9.08 -8.63 8.28
C PRO A 3 -10.03 -9.53 7.47
N ILE A 4 -9.60 -9.91 6.27
CA ILE A 4 -10.41 -10.69 5.34
C ILE A 4 -10.46 -12.15 5.80
N GLU A 5 -11.67 -12.64 6.07
CA GLU A 5 -12.00 -14.04 6.36
C GLU A 5 -11.66 -14.93 5.15
N GLY A 6 -10.63 -15.77 5.29
CA GLY A 6 -10.47 -16.96 4.47
C GLY A 6 -11.25 -18.11 5.08
N VAL A 7 -12.50 -18.32 4.61
CA VAL A 7 -13.26 -19.57 4.79
C VAL A 7 -13.36 -20.08 6.23
N LEU A 8 -14.23 -19.44 7.03
CA LEU A 8 -15.07 -19.96 8.13
C LEU A 8 -15.42 -18.77 9.04
N GLU A 9 -16.72 -18.58 9.29
CA GLU A 9 -17.29 -17.56 10.18
C GLU A 9 -16.48 -17.44 11.48
N ASN A 10 -15.94 -16.25 11.76
CA ASN A 10 -15.82 -15.65 13.11
C ASN A 10 -15.05 -14.31 13.06
N MET A 11 -15.78 -13.21 12.85
CA MET A 11 -15.27 -11.85 13.07
C MET A 11 -15.04 -11.59 14.57
N LYS A 12 -13.79 -11.39 15.00
CA LYS A 12 -13.48 -10.83 16.33
C LYS A 12 -13.33 -9.31 16.27
N THR A 13 -14.28 -8.60 16.88
CA THR A 13 -14.09 -7.24 17.41
C THR A 13 -13.57 -7.33 18.84
N GLU A 14 -12.64 -6.47 19.25
CA GLU A 14 -12.07 -6.45 20.62
C GLU A 14 -13.15 -6.44 21.72
N SER A 15 -13.41 -7.59 22.33
CA SER A 15 -13.87 -7.77 23.72
C SER A 15 -13.86 -9.27 24.08
N SER A 16 -13.20 -9.63 25.19
CA SER A 16 -13.24 -10.96 25.83
C SER A 16 -14.47 -11.06 26.77
N PRO A 17 -15.00 -12.21 27.26
CA PRO A 17 -14.36 -13.54 27.34
C PRO A 17 -15.25 -14.82 27.14
N SER A 18 -14.53 -15.97 27.10
CA SER A 18 -14.84 -17.36 27.54
C SER A 18 -15.92 -18.21 26.84
N ILE A 19 -15.50 -19.29 26.14
CA ILE A 19 -16.22 -20.59 26.07
C ILE A 19 -15.21 -21.75 26.02
N LYS A 20 -15.55 -22.85 26.70
CA LYS A 20 -14.82 -24.12 26.91
C LYS A 20 -14.92 -25.09 25.71
N GLU A 21 -13.87 -25.92 25.58
CA GLU A 21 -13.76 -27.30 25.04
C GLU A 21 -14.57 -27.69 23.78
N GLU A 22 -13.86 -27.97 22.68
CA GLU A 22 -13.97 -29.22 21.89
C GLU A 22 -12.79 -29.32 20.90
N ILE A 23 -12.19 -30.51 20.76
CA ILE A 23 -11.07 -30.78 19.85
C ILE A 23 -11.60 -30.67 18.42
N LYS A 24 -11.14 -29.66 17.65
CA LYS A 24 -11.48 -29.50 16.24
C LYS A 24 -10.31 -30.01 15.39
N GLU A 25 -10.58 -31.01 14.56
CA GLU A 25 -9.69 -31.41 13.47
C GLU A 25 -9.29 -30.16 12.68
N LEU A 26 -7.98 -29.93 12.51
CA LEU A 26 -7.47 -28.82 11.72
C LEU A 26 -7.92 -29.04 10.26
N GLU A 27 -9.01 -28.40 9.86
CA GLU A 27 -9.40 -28.31 8.45
C GLU A 27 -8.24 -27.65 7.69
N VAL A 28 -7.53 -28.45 6.90
CA VAL A 28 -6.41 -27.98 6.08
C VAL A 28 -6.95 -26.92 5.12
N PRO A 29 -6.58 -25.63 5.20
CA PRO A 29 -7.52 -24.59 4.79
C PRO A 29 -7.69 -24.47 3.26
N TYR A 30 -6.77 -25.00 2.44
CA TYR A 30 -7.00 -25.27 1.01
C TYR A 30 -5.86 -26.10 0.41
N LEU A 31 -6.10 -26.89 -0.65
CA LEU A 31 -5.08 -27.74 -1.28
C LEU A 31 -3.90 -26.91 -1.84
N GLY A 32 -4.17 -25.69 -2.30
CA GLY A 32 -3.22 -24.79 -2.96
C GLY A 32 -2.48 -23.82 -2.05
N MET A 33 -2.68 -23.87 -0.72
CA MET A 33 -1.98 -22.95 0.18
C MET A 33 -0.48 -23.25 0.27
N LEU A 34 0.29 -22.19 0.50
CA LEU A 34 1.71 -22.29 0.82
C LEU A 34 1.90 -23.23 2.02
N ARG A 35 2.82 -24.19 1.92
CA ARG A 35 3.10 -25.18 2.99
C ARG A 35 4.21 -24.75 3.95
N GLY A 36 4.88 -23.65 3.65
CA GLY A 36 6.04 -23.16 4.38
C GLY A 36 6.97 -22.34 3.48
N VAL A 37 7.90 -21.61 4.08
CA VAL A 37 8.98 -20.92 3.37
C VAL A 37 10.21 -21.84 3.37
N TYR A 38 10.85 -21.99 2.21
CA TYR A 38 12.00 -22.89 2.03
C TYR A 38 13.13 -22.54 3.02
N GLN A 39 13.56 -23.53 3.82
CA GLN A 39 14.58 -23.39 4.87
C GLN A 39 14.29 -22.30 5.92
N ALA A 40 13.06 -21.80 6.02
CA ALA A 40 12.68 -20.75 6.96
C ALA A 40 11.27 -20.96 7.55
N PRO A 41 11.04 -22.06 8.31
CA PRO A 41 9.73 -22.35 8.89
C PRO A 41 9.26 -21.27 9.88
N GLU A 42 10.17 -20.70 10.68
CA GLU A 42 9.85 -19.63 11.63
C GLU A 42 9.34 -18.37 10.93
N LYS A 43 9.88 -18.06 9.74
CA LYS A 43 9.41 -16.94 8.91
C LYS A 43 7.98 -17.16 8.42
N TYR A 44 7.65 -18.38 8.04
CA TYR A 44 6.28 -18.72 7.61
C TYR A 44 5.26 -18.53 8.74
N GLU A 45 5.59 -18.97 9.95
CA GLU A 45 4.74 -18.77 11.12
C GLU A 45 4.59 -17.28 11.46
N ALA A 46 5.71 -16.55 11.52
CA ALA A 46 5.73 -15.14 11.87
C ALA A 46 5.04 -14.22 10.83
N GLU A 47 5.12 -14.53 9.54
CA GLU A 47 4.51 -13.68 8.50
C GLU A 47 3.02 -13.97 8.30
N TYR A 48 2.59 -15.22 8.45
CA TYR A 48 1.26 -15.65 8.01
C TYR A 48 0.34 -16.14 9.13
N TRP A 49 0.84 -16.46 10.33
CA TRP A 49 0.05 -17.11 11.38
C TRP A 49 0.20 -16.50 12.78
N SER A 50 1.04 -15.48 12.98
CA SER A 50 1.21 -14.89 14.32
C SER A 50 0.28 -13.71 14.59
N GLU A 51 -0.10 -12.94 13.57
CA GLU A 51 -0.84 -11.66 13.72
C GLU A 51 -2.23 -11.86 14.33
N PHE A 52 -2.93 -12.92 13.93
CA PHE A 52 -4.31 -13.21 14.36
C PHE A 52 -4.45 -14.55 15.08
N GLY A 53 -3.34 -15.04 15.64
CA GLY A 53 -3.23 -16.38 16.21
C GLY A 53 -3.05 -17.47 15.15
N ASP A 54 -2.81 -18.69 15.62
CA ASP A 54 -2.38 -19.85 14.84
C ASP A 54 -3.49 -20.48 13.95
N GLU A 55 -4.72 -19.99 14.06
CA GLU A 55 -5.87 -20.48 13.30
C GLU A 55 -6.19 -19.64 12.05
N ILE A 56 -5.70 -18.40 11.96
CA ILE A 56 -6.08 -17.46 10.89
C ILE A 56 -4.87 -17.11 10.04
N TYR A 57 -4.95 -17.46 8.75
CA TYR A 57 -3.94 -17.07 7.76
C TYR A 57 -4.04 -15.57 7.45
N PHE A 58 -2.96 -14.84 7.68
CA PHE A 58 -2.85 -13.43 7.34
C PHE A 58 -2.48 -13.25 5.87
N SER A 59 -3.39 -12.72 5.06
CA SER A 59 -3.14 -12.43 3.63
C SER A 59 -2.20 -11.23 3.41
N GLY A 60 -2.08 -10.34 4.40
CA GLY A 60 -1.41 -9.05 4.25
C GLY A 60 -2.24 -8.00 3.50
N ASP A 61 -3.49 -8.31 3.12
CA ASP A 61 -4.37 -7.41 2.39
C ASP A 61 -5.47 -6.85 3.30
N GLY A 62 -5.76 -5.56 3.16
CA GLY A 62 -6.88 -4.90 3.80
C GLY A 62 -8.16 -5.07 2.97
N GLY A 63 -9.30 -5.14 3.65
CA GLY A 63 -10.59 -5.13 2.98
C GLY A 63 -11.71 -4.55 3.82
N ARG A 64 -12.82 -4.23 3.15
CA ARG A 64 -14.07 -3.85 3.79
C ARG A 64 -15.23 -4.66 3.23
N LYS A 65 -16.13 -5.07 4.12
CA LYS A 65 -17.41 -5.66 3.71
C LYS A 65 -18.26 -4.56 3.09
N ILE A 66 -18.88 -4.86 1.95
CA ILE A 66 -19.78 -3.93 1.25
C ILE A 66 -21.20 -4.49 1.26
N ASP A 67 -22.19 -3.61 1.10
CA ASP A 67 -23.63 -3.95 1.10
C ASP A 67 -24.08 -4.61 -0.21
N LEU A 68 -23.27 -5.54 -0.74
CA LEU A 68 -23.57 -6.36 -1.90
C LEU A 68 -23.37 -7.82 -1.54
N GLU A 69 -24.24 -8.69 -2.08
CA GLU A 69 -24.17 -10.12 -1.84
C GLU A 69 -24.27 -10.91 -3.14
N ILE A 70 -23.50 -12.00 -3.24
CA ILE A 70 -23.64 -13.00 -4.29
C ILE A 70 -23.88 -14.36 -3.62
N GLY A 71 -25.01 -15.00 -3.93
CA GLY A 71 -25.36 -16.30 -3.33
C GLY A 71 -25.58 -16.26 -1.82
N GLY A 72 -25.96 -15.11 -1.25
CA GLY A 72 -26.16 -14.92 0.19
C GLY A 72 -24.85 -14.76 0.97
N GLN A 73 -23.75 -14.43 0.30
CA GLN A 73 -22.46 -14.13 0.91
C GLN A 73 -22.12 -12.65 0.70
N PRO A 74 -21.70 -11.92 1.74
CA PRO A 74 -21.28 -10.53 1.61
C PRO A 74 -20.03 -10.43 0.76
N LEU A 75 -19.98 -9.44 -0.12
CA LEU A 75 -18.80 -9.13 -0.89
C LEU A 75 -17.79 -8.34 -0.04
N ILE A 76 -16.52 -8.56 -0.35
CA ILE A 76 -15.38 -7.87 0.26
C ILE A 76 -14.71 -7.08 -0.85
N GLU A 77 -14.55 -5.78 -0.63
CA GLU A 77 -13.71 -4.93 -1.46
C GLU A 77 -12.30 -4.91 -0.86
N ILE A 78 -11.30 -5.27 -1.66
CA ILE A 78 -9.89 -5.21 -1.27
C ILE A 78 -9.45 -3.74 -1.35
N THR A 79 -8.98 -3.20 -0.23
CA THR A 79 -8.59 -1.79 -0.11
C THR A 79 -7.09 -1.56 -0.29
N GLY A 80 -6.34 -2.61 -0.64
CA GLY A 80 -4.90 -2.57 -0.84
C GLY A 80 -4.12 -3.36 0.21
N ARG A 81 -2.80 -3.20 0.21
CA ARG A 81 -1.92 -3.91 1.13
C ARG A 81 -1.90 -3.26 2.51
N MET A 82 -1.81 -4.06 3.58
CA MET A 82 -1.78 -3.55 4.95
C MET A 82 -0.46 -2.87 5.33
N ASP A 83 0.64 -3.21 4.67
CA ASP A 83 1.95 -2.55 4.82
C ASP A 83 2.01 -1.19 4.09
N ASP A 84 1.09 -0.94 3.15
CA ASP A 84 0.93 0.31 2.43
C ASP A 84 -0.19 1.22 3.01
N VAL A 85 -0.59 0.99 4.28
CA VAL A 85 -1.54 1.86 5.01
C VAL A 85 -0.81 3.04 5.63
N LEU A 86 -1.31 4.25 5.37
CA LEU A 86 -0.78 5.50 5.94
C LEU A 86 -1.49 5.82 7.26
N GLU A 87 -0.76 6.39 8.22
CA GLU A 87 -1.33 6.91 9.47
C GLU A 87 -1.30 8.45 9.50
N VAL A 88 -2.41 9.07 9.10
CA VAL A 88 -2.53 10.53 9.02
C VAL A 88 -3.44 11.03 10.14
N SER A 89 -2.84 11.64 11.17
CA SER A 89 -3.57 12.19 12.33
C SER A 89 -4.48 11.16 12.99
N GLY A 90 -3.98 9.92 13.17
CA GLY A 90 -4.71 8.78 13.73
C GLY A 90 -5.74 8.14 12.79
N HIS A 91 -5.88 8.62 11.55
CA HIS A 91 -6.71 7.98 10.52
C HIS A 91 -5.85 7.03 9.71
N ARG A 92 -6.33 5.79 9.55
CA ARG A 92 -5.69 4.78 8.71
C ARG A 92 -6.26 4.89 7.30
N LEU A 93 -5.43 5.29 6.34
CA LEU A 93 -5.80 5.51 4.95
C LEU A 93 -5.12 4.47 4.07
N GLY A 94 -5.88 3.85 3.16
CA GLY A 94 -5.30 2.99 2.14
C GLY A 94 -4.65 3.84 1.06
N SER A 95 -3.38 3.57 0.71
CA SER A 95 -2.73 4.19 -0.44
C SER A 95 -3.53 4.00 -1.73
N ALA A 96 -4.11 2.81 -1.93
CA ALA A 96 -4.91 2.46 -3.09
C ALA A 96 -6.14 3.39 -3.28
N GLU A 97 -6.78 3.85 -2.21
CA GLU A 97 -7.93 4.76 -2.31
C GLU A 97 -7.53 6.13 -2.89
N ILE A 98 -6.32 6.59 -2.54
CA ILE A 98 -5.74 7.83 -3.05
C ILE A 98 -5.27 7.64 -4.50
N GLU A 99 -4.60 6.52 -4.79
CA GLU A 99 -4.19 6.14 -6.15
C GLU A 99 -5.42 6.04 -7.09
N ASP A 100 -6.50 5.40 -6.65
CA ASP A 100 -7.76 5.28 -7.40
C ASP A 100 -8.44 6.64 -7.62
N ALA A 101 -8.30 7.58 -6.69
CA ALA A 101 -8.81 8.93 -6.87
C ALA A 101 -8.00 9.69 -7.93
N VAL A 102 -6.67 9.65 -7.86
CA VAL A 102 -5.78 10.39 -8.78
C VAL A 102 -5.80 9.81 -10.19
N SER A 103 -5.89 8.48 -10.33
CA SER A 103 -5.95 7.79 -11.63
C SER A 103 -7.19 8.12 -12.48
N LYS A 104 -8.20 8.76 -11.89
CA LYS A 104 -9.39 9.26 -12.62
C LYS A 104 -9.11 10.54 -13.43
N LEU A 105 -7.98 11.20 -13.21
CA LEU A 105 -7.58 12.37 -14.00
C LEU A 105 -7.08 11.92 -15.38
N ASP A 106 -7.63 12.52 -16.43
CA ASP A 106 -7.26 12.18 -17.81
C ASP A 106 -5.79 12.51 -18.12
N GLU A 107 -5.15 13.40 -17.38
CA GLU A 107 -3.75 13.75 -17.55
C GLU A 107 -2.79 12.70 -16.98
N VAL A 108 -3.27 11.84 -16.07
CA VAL A 108 -2.45 10.88 -15.34
C VAL A 108 -2.32 9.58 -16.13
N VAL A 109 -1.09 9.06 -16.20
CA VAL A 109 -0.78 7.73 -16.73
C VAL A 109 -0.74 6.72 -15.60
N GLU A 110 -0.02 7.06 -14.53
CA GLU A 110 0.17 6.19 -13.38
C GLU A 110 0.42 7.01 -12.13
N VAL A 111 0.07 6.42 -10.99
CA VAL A 111 0.25 7.02 -9.67
C VAL A 111 0.69 5.96 -8.68
N ALA A 112 1.58 6.35 -7.77
CA ALA A 112 1.96 5.57 -6.61
C ALA A 112 1.95 6.47 -5.37
N VAL A 113 1.40 5.98 -4.27
CA VAL A 113 1.29 6.74 -3.01
C VAL A 113 2.01 6.02 -1.89
N VAL A 114 2.81 6.76 -1.13
CA VAL A 114 3.49 6.29 0.09
C VAL A 114 3.33 7.30 1.23
N GLY A 115 3.53 6.85 2.46
CA GLY A 115 3.51 7.71 3.64
C GLY A 115 4.85 8.38 3.91
N GLU A 116 4.88 9.70 3.78
CA GLU A 116 6.00 10.57 4.15
C GLU A 116 5.86 11.04 5.60
N PRO A 117 6.92 10.97 6.43
CA PRO A 117 6.87 11.45 7.81
C PRO A 117 6.51 12.93 7.92
N HIS A 118 5.65 13.28 8.87
CA HIS A 118 5.27 14.67 9.14
C HIS A 118 5.15 14.93 10.64
N GLU A 119 5.90 15.93 11.14
CA GLU A 119 6.10 16.19 12.58
C GLU A 119 4.80 16.23 13.41
N VAL A 120 3.74 16.81 12.87
CA VAL A 120 2.47 17.00 13.59
C VAL A 120 1.43 15.90 13.31
N LYS A 121 1.46 15.34 12.10
CA LYS A 121 0.37 14.49 11.59
C LYS A 121 0.73 13.01 11.61
N GLY A 122 1.95 12.65 12.00
CA GLY A 122 2.48 11.30 11.86
C GLY A 122 3.00 11.13 10.44
N GLU A 123 2.09 10.95 9.49
CA GLU A 123 2.42 10.86 8.07
C GLU A 123 1.54 11.79 7.23
N LEU A 124 1.99 12.07 6.00
CA LEU A 124 1.20 12.63 4.91
C LEU A 124 1.35 11.77 3.65
N PRO A 125 0.34 11.77 2.75
CA PRO A 125 0.49 11.11 1.46
C PRO A 125 1.50 11.85 0.57
N ALA A 126 2.57 11.17 0.19
CA ALA A 126 3.46 11.57 -0.89
C ALA A 126 2.99 10.88 -2.18
N VAL A 127 2.64 11.68 -3.19
CA VAL A 127 2.02 11.20 -4.43
C VAL A 127 3.03 11.30 -5.57
N PHE A 128 3.46 10.17 -6.10
CA PHE A 128 4.29 10.09 -7.30
C PHE A 128 3.39 9.93 -8.51
N VAL A 129 3.46 10.85 -9.46
CA VAL A 129 2.54 10.91 -10.62
C VAL A 129 3.32 10.97 -11.91
N MET A 130 2.97 10.07 -12.83
CA MET A 130 3.39 10.12 -14.23
C MET A 130 2.28 10.76 -15.06
N ILE A 131 2.65 11.77 -15.85
CA ILE A 131 1.72 12.54 -16.69
C ILE A 131 1.85 12.11 -18.15
N LYS A 132 0.75 12.16 -18.90
CA LYS A 132 0.71 11.81 -20.33
C LYS A 132 1.66 12.66 -21.14
N GLU A 133 2.26 12.04 -22.17
CA GLU A 133 3.10 12.74 -23.14
C GLU A 133 2.33 13.90 -23.80
N GLY A 134 3.02 15.02 -24.02
CA GLY A 134 2.46 16.22 -24.65
C GLY A 134 1.88 17.24 -23.69
N ILE A 135 1.82 16.94 -22.39
CA ILE A 135 1.50 17.91 -21.33
C ILE A 135 2.80 18.48 -20.78
N ASP A 136 2.90 19.80 -20.70
CA ASP A 136 4.08 20.47 -20.13
C ASP A 136 3.90 20.61 -18.61
N VAL A 137 4.45 19.64 -17.89
CA VAL A 137 4.36 19.57 -16.42
C VAL A 137 4.88 20.85 -15.76
N GLU A 138 5.93 21.48 -16.27
CA GLU A 138 6.49 22.67 -15.63
C GLU A 138 5.65 23.92 -15.90
N ALA A 139 5.04 24.02 -17.09
CA ALA A 139 4.11 25.11 -17.40
C ALA A 139 2.75 24.95 -16.69
N GLU A 140 2.29 23.72 -16.48
CA GLU A 140 0.96 23.40 -15.95
C GLU A 140 0.98 22.92 -14.48
N ARG A 141 2.15 22.94 -13.82
CA ARG A 141 2.38 22.41 -12.47
C ARG A 141 1.31 22.80 -11.47
N GLU A 142 1.04 24.09 -11.32
CA GLU A 142 0.10 24.60 -10.34
C GLU A 142 -1.35 24.14 -10.61
N GLU A 143 -1.72 23.99 -11.88
CA GLU A 143 -3.04 23.48 -12.26
C GLU A 143 -3.16 21.97 -11.97
N LEU A 144 -2.14 21.20 -12.33
CA LEU A 144 -2.09 19.75 -12.09
C LEU A 144 -2.12 19.44 -10.59
N GLU A 145 -1.31 20.12 -9.78
CA GLU A 145 -1.29 19.95 -8.32
C GLU A 145 -2.66 20.26 -7.72
N LYS A 146 -3.32 21.35 -8.14
CA LYS A 146 -4.68 21.68 -7.70
C LYS A 146 -5.69 20.60 -8.09
N LYS A 147 -5.64 20.08 -9.33
CA LYS A 147 -6.52 18.99 -9.78
C LYS A 147 -6.36 17.75 -8.92
N ILE A 148 -5.11 17.34 -8.66
CA ILE A 148 -4.78 16.17 -7.82
C ILE A 148 -5.29 16.37 -6.39
N VAL A 149 -5.01 17.53 -5.77
CA VAL A 149 -5.49 17.83 -4.42
C VAL A 149 -7.02 17.82 -4.35
N ASN A 150 -7.69 18.44 -5.33
CA ASN A 150 -9.15 18.51 -5.34
C ASN A 150 -9.78 17.12 -5.51
N ILE A 151 -9.31 16.31 -6.46
CA ILE A 151 -9.91 14.99 -6.70
C ILE A 151 -9.72 14.05 -5.51
N VAL A 152 -8.57 14.11 -4.82
CA VAL A 152 -8.33 13.34 -3.60
C VAL A 152 -9.26 13.80 -2.47
N ARG A 153 -9.41 15.11 -2.29
CA ARG A 153 -10.32 15.66 -1.27
C ARG A 153 -11.78 15.36 -1.54
N GLU A 154 -12.19 15.29 -2.81
CA GLU A 154 -13.56 14.95 -3.21
C GLU A 154 -13.87 13.46 -3.05
N ASN A 155 -12.92 12.57 -3.39
CA ASN A 155 -13.15 11.13 -3.38
C ASN A 155 -12.84 10.46 -2.04
N VAL A 156 -11.78 10.89 -1.36
CA VAL A 156 -11.29 10.26 -0.11
C VAL A 156 -11.57 11.16 1.10
N GLY A 157 -11.36 12.46 0.94
CA GLY A 157 -11.68 13.46 1.96
C GLY A 157 -10.52 14.35 2.36
N PRO A 158 -10.76 15.42 3.15
CA PRO A 158 -9.72 16.39 3.54
C PRO A 158 -8.54 15.78 4.31
N VAL A 159 -8.75 14.68 5.03
CA VAL A 159 -7.71 13.98 5.79
C VAL A 159 -6.64 13.36 4.88
N ALA A 160 -7.01 12.98 3.66
CA ALA A 160 -6.12 12.38 2.66
C ALA A 160 -5.44 13.41 1.76
N THR A 161 -5.53 14.70 2.08
CA THR A 161 -4.88 15.75 1.27
C THR A 161 -3.39 15.44 1.14
N PRO A 162 -2.85 15.33 -0.10
CA PRO A 162 -1.42 15.11 -0.33
C PRO A 162 -0.55 16.13 0.40
N GLY A 163 0.58 15.67 0.94
CA GLY A 163 1.65 16.54 1.44
C GLY A 163 2.47 17.07 0.29
N GLU A 164 3.15 16.16 -0.40
CA GLU A 164 3.97 16.44 -1.58
C GLU A 164 3.46 15.69 -2.82
N ILE A 165 3.64 16.30 -3.98
CA ILE A 165 3.30 15.72 -5.29
C ILE A 165 4.54 15.74 -6.17
N TYR A 166 5.08 14.56 -6.44
CA TYR A 166 6.26 14.36 -7.27
C TYR A 166 5.85 13.98 -8.68
N PHE A 167 6.02 14.89 -9.62
CA PHE A 167 5.92 14.56 -11.05
C PHE A 167 7.21 13.90 -11.51
N VAL A 168 7.09 12.67 -12.01
CA VAL A 168 8.21 11.79 -12.31
C VAL A 168 8.04 11.14 -13.68
N SER A 169 9.15 10.79 -14.33
CA SER A 169 9.10 10.13 -15.64
C SER A 169 8.87 8.62 -15.54
N ASP A 170 9.20 7.99 -14.41
CA ASP A 170 9.03 6.56 -14.19
C ASP A 170 9.01 6.23 -12.69
N VAL A 171 8.53 5.03 -12.35
CA VAL A 171 8.52 4.46 -10.98
C VAL A 171 9.17 3.07 -10.98
N PRO A 172 9.83 2.66 -9.88
CA PRO A 172 10.57 1.40 -9.85
C PRO A 172 9.62 0.21 -9.93
N ARG A 173 9.90 -0.75 -10.81
CA ARG A 173 9.03 -1.92 -11.05
C ARG A 173 9.77 -3.24 -10.96
N THR A 174 9.02 -4.28 -10.61
CA THR A 174 9.45 -5.66 -10.83
C THR A 174 9.36 -6.02 -12.32
N GLU A 175 10.00 -7.12 -12.72
CA GLU A 175 9.83 -7.74 -14.05
C GLU A 175 8.36 -8.05 -14.41
N SER A 176 7.48 -8.19 -13.42
CA SER A 176 6.04 -8.37 -13.64
C SER A 176 5.26 -7.05 -13.77
N GLY A 177 5.93 -5.90 -13.80
CA GLY A 177 5.35 -4.57 -13.90
C GLY A 177 4.79 -3.98 -12.60
N LYS A 178 4.97 -4.66 -11.45
CA LYS A 178 4.45 -4.17 -10.16
C LYS A 178 5.35 -3.06 -9.62
N VAL A 179 4.75 -1.95 -9.18
CA VAL A 179 5.48 -0.86 -8.51
C VAL A 179 6.09 -1.37 -7.20
N ILE A 180 7.37 -1.09 -7.00
CA ILE A 180 8.11 -1.46 -5.80
C ILE A 180 8.12 -0.26 -4.83
N ARG A 181 7.03 -0.10 -4.08
CA ARG A 181 6.81 1.04 -3.17
C ARG A 181 7.89 1.22 -2.10
N ARG A 182 8.60 0.15 -1.72
CA ARG A 182 9.67 0.23 -0.72
C ARG A 182 10.76 1.25 -1.07
N PHE A 183 11.08 1.42 -2.36
CA PHE A 183 12.07 2.40 -2.78
C PHE A 183 11.52 3.81 -2.66
N LEU A 184 10.27 4.05 -3.10
CA LEU A 184 9.61 5.35 -2.93
C LEU A 184 9.54 5.74 -1.44
N LYS A 185 9.18 4.78 -0.58
CA LYS A 185 9.12 4.97 0.87
C LYS A 185 10.50 5.28 1.47
N ALA A 186 11.55 4.57 1.05
CA ALA A 186 12.91 4.84 1.52
C ALA A 186 13.40 6.21 1.07
N LEU A 187 13.09 6.62 -0.16
CA LEU A 187 13.47 7.93 -0.71
C LEU A 187 12.84 9.10 0.04
N VAL A 188 11.54 9.03 0.37
CA VAL A 188 10.87 10.10 1.15
C VAL A 188 11.19 10.05 2.65
N ARG A 189 11.93 9.04 3.12
CA ARG A 189 12.33 8.89 4.53
C ARG A 189 13.83 9.05 4.75
N ASP A 190 14.60 9.31 3.70
CA ASP A 190 16.08 9.29 3.72
C ASP A 190 16.67 7.98 4.29
N GLU A 191 16.03 6.86 4.01
CA GLU A 191 16.43 5.53 4.47
C GLU A 191 17.26 4.76 3.42
N GLU A 192 17.89 3.66 3.82
CA GLU A 192 18.63 2.78 2.91
C GLU A 192 17.67 2.09 1.90
N LEU A 193 17.99 2.15 0.60
CA LEU A 193 17.16 1.56 -0.46
C LEU A 193 17.29 0.03 -0.51
N GLY A 194 18.38 -0.55 -0.01
CA GLY A 194 18.69 -1.97 -0.08
C GLY A 194 19.05 -2.44 -1.50
N ASP A 195 18.70 -3.68 -1.85
CA ASP A 195 19.07 -4.27 -3.15
C ASP A 195 18.26 -3.70 -4.32
N MET A 196 18.86 -2.76 -5.04
CA MET A 196 18.24 -2.09 -6.19
C MET A 196 18.15 -2.97 -7.45
N THR A 197 18.86 -4.10 -7.51
CA THR A 197 18.84 -5.01 -8.68
C THR A 197 17.53 -5.76 -8.87
N THR A 198 16.66 -5.71 -7.85
CA THR A 198 15.30 -6.25 -7.89
C THR A 198 14.35 -5.44 -8.77
N ALA A 199 14.68 -4.19 -9.08
CA ALA A 199 13.94 -3.38 -10.04
C ALA A 199 14.41 -3.70 -11.46
N SER A 200 13.48 -3.80 -12.41
CA SER A 200 13.79 -3.96 -13.84
C SER A 200 14.32 -2.65 -14.47
N ASN A 201 14.01 -1.51 -13.84
CA ASN A 201 14.34 -0.15 -14.27
C ASN A 201 15.04 0.67 -13.15
N PRO A 202 16.15 0.19 -12.56
CA PRO A 202 16.75 0.82 -11.38
C PRO A 202 17.26 2.24 -11.64
N GLN A 203 17.51 2.62 -12.91
CA GLN A 203 17.98 3.95 -13.26
C GLN A 203 16.97 5.06 -12.90
N CYS A 204 15.66 4.75 -12.81
CA CYS A 204 14.65 5.73 -12.41
C CYS A 204 14.86 6.25 -10.99
N LEU A 205 15.53 5.47 -10.13
CA LEU A 205 15.81 5.85 -8.74
C LEU A 205 16.66 7.10 -8.62
N ARG A 206 17.49 7.42 -9.63
CA ARG A 206 18.28 8.66 -9.65
C ARG A 206 17.39 9.89 -9.77
N GLU A 207 16.48 9.89 -10.73
CA GLU A 207 15.52 10.99 -10.88
C GLU A 207 14.67 11.13 -9.62
N LEU A 208 14.18 10.01 -9.09
CA LEU A 208 13.36 10.01 -7.89
C LEU A 208 14.11 10.58 -6.68
N ALA A 209 15.38 10.22 -6.50
CA ALA A 209 16.24 10.77 -5.46
C ALA A 209 16.44 12.28 -5.61
N ASP A 210 16.68 12.77 -6.83
CA ASP A 210 16.78 14.21 -7.09
C ASP A 210 15.46 14.93 -6.77
N LYS A 211 14.32 14.33 -7.12
CA LYS A 211 12.98 14.92 -6.88
C LYS A 211 12.60 14.93 -5.40
N THR A 212 12.99 13.92 -4.63
CA THR A 212 12.72 13.83 -3.19
C THR A 212 13.80 14.51 -2.34
N ASN A 213 14.85 15.06 -2.95
CA ASN A 213 16.04 15.57 -2.27
C ASN A 213 16.68 14.54 -1.32
N TYR A 214 16.76 13.28 -1.77
CA TYR A 214 17.28 12.18 -0.98
C TYR A 214 18.77 12.40 -0.61
N GLU A 215 19.06 12.42 0.69
CA GLU A 215 20.42 12.51 1.25
C GLU A 215 20.82 11.26 2.05
N GLY A 216 20.05 10.18 1.91
CA GLY A 216 20.22 8.97 2.70
C GLY A 216 21.54 8.22 2.45
N PRO A 217 21.76 7.12 3.19
CA PRO A 217 23.09 6.52 3.35
C PRO A 217 23.60 5.76 2.12
N GLN A 218 22.76 5.53 1.11
CA GLN A 218 23.10 4.69 -0.03
C GLN A 218 23.30 5.52 -1.30
N ASP A 219 24.42 5.32 -1.97
CA ASP A 219 24.72 5.98 -3.25
C ASP A 219 23.88 5.37 -4.39
N ILE A 220 23.31 6.24 -5.23
CA ILE A 220 22.45 5.90 -6.37
C ILE A 220 23.23 6.21 -7.66
N SER A 221 24.46 5.71 -7.71
CA SER A 221 25.34 5.83 -8.86
C SER A 221 25.28 4.57 -9.74
N PHE A 222 24.29 4.52 -10.64
CA PHE A 222 24.27 3.56 -11.76
C PHE A 222 25.00 4.11 -12.99
#